data_AF-A0A1G1EWE1-F1
#
_entry.id   AF-A0A1G1EWE1-F1
#
_cell.length_a   1.000
_cell.length_b   1.000
_cell.length_c   1.000
_cell.angle_alpha   90.00
_cell.angle_beta   90.00
_cell.angle_gamma   90.00
#
_symmetry.space_group_name_H-M   'P 1'
#
loop_
_entity.id
_entity.type
_entity.pdbx_description
1 polymer ?
#
loop_
_entity_poly.entity_id
_entity_poly.type
_entity_poly.pdbx_seq_one_letter_code
_entity_poly.pdbx_strand_id
1 'polypeptide(L)'
;MVNLVVAKKKDGKLIKGSVGNFLPNKLSFHINTLIDKTESIIELKVEDLKAIFFVKRLEGDKTSHDVPEKITLPKIHAMGKHISVNFIDGEIIEGYTHSLHLDRAGFFMTPNDATSNNIRIFVVLSSVAKIIADDKEIILSAETEIKRTCKTCKKTMDKDWKYCPFDSTKMENSEDIWNV
;
A
#
# COMPACT_ATOMS: atom_id res chain seq x y z
N MET A 1 -9.21 -19.75 -13.09
CA MET A 1 -10.23 -19.12 -12.23
C MET A 1 -10.10 -17.63 -12.40
N VAL A 2 -11.15 -16.93 -12.82
CA VAL A 2 -11.13 -15.48 -13.06
C VAL A 2 -11.46 -14.75 -11.77
N ASN A 3 -10.71 -13.71 -11.43
CA ASN A 3 -10.97 -12.87 -10.26
C ASN A 3 -11.53 -11.52 -10.69
N LEU A 4 -12.53 -11.01 -9.98
CA LEU A 4 -12.99 -9.63 -10.12
C LEU A 4 -12.10 -8.73 -9.28
N VAL A 5 -11.67 -7.62 -9.86
CA VAL A 5 -10.75 -6.68 -9.22
C VAL A 5 -11.17 -5.23 -9.42
N VAL A 6 -10.85 -4.42 -8.43
CA VAL A 6 -10.83 -2.96 -8.51
C VAL A 6 -9.40 -2.53 -8.22
N ALA A 7 -8.68 -2.04 -9.23
CA ALA A 7 -7.36 -1.46 -9.06
C ALA A 7 -7.50 0.04 -8.77
N LYS A 8 -6.94 0.49 -7.65
CA LYS A 8 -6.86 1.91 -7.29
C LYS A 8 -5.47 2.43 -7.62
N LYS A 9 -5.39 3.41 -8.51
CA LYS A 9 -4.15 4.11 -8.85
C LYS A 9 -3.76 5.10 -7.75
N LYS A 10 -2.48 5.48 -7.71
CA LYS A 10 -1.97 6.53 -6.81
C LYS A 10 -2.62 7.90 -7.06
N ASP A 11 -3.07 8.15 -8.29
CA ASP A 11 -3.84 9.35 -8.68
C ASP A 11 -5.32 9.32 -8.21
N GLY A 12 -5.74 8.26 -7.51
CA GLY A 12 -7.12 8.09 -7.05
C GLY A 12 -8.07 7.45 -8.07
N LYS A 13 -7.66 7.28 -9.33
CA LYS A 13 -8.49 6.64 -10.37
C LYS A 13 -8.74 5.17 -10.04
N LEU A 14 -9.98 4.74 -10.27
CA LEU A 14 -10.40 3.34 -10.11
C LEU A 14 -10.54 2.67 -11.48
N ILE A 15 -9.98 1.47 -11.60
CA ILE A 15 -10.10 0.61 -12.78
C ILE A 15 -10.73 -0.70 -12.33
N LYS A 16 -11.93 -0.98 -12.84
CA LYS A 16 -12.70 -2.17 -12.51
C LYS A 16 -12.61 -3.19 -13.63
N GLY A 17 -12.50 -4.46 -13.30
CA GLY A 17 -12.48 -5.49 -14.32
C GLY A 17 -12.20 -6.87 -13.76
N SER A 18 -11.69 -7.75 -14.62
CA SER A 18 -11.34 -9.11 -14.26
C SER A 18 -9.91 -9.45 -14.63
N VAL A 19 -9.29 -10.31 -13.83
CA VAL A 19 -7.92 -10.79 -14.04
C VAL A 19 -7.92 -12.30 -13.94
N GLY A 20 -7.39 -12.96 -14.97
CA GLY A 20 -7.29 -14.43 -15.01
C GLY A 20 -6.17 -14.96 -14.11
N ASN A 21 -5.01 -14.30 -14.09
CA ASN A 21 -3.89 -14.67 -13.23
C ASN A 21 -3.12 -13.41 -12.81
N PHE A 22 -3.15 -13.09 -11.51
CA PHE A 22 -2.35 -12.01 -10.94
C PHE A 22 -1.13 -12.61 -10.26
N LEU A 23 0.06 -12.21 -10.71
CA LEU A 23 1.33 -12.66 -10.17
C LEU A 23 1.99 -11.50 -9.40
N PRO A 24 2.09 -11.55 -8.06
CA PRO A 24 2.56 -10.44 -7.25
C PRO A 24 4.04 -10.08 -7.49
N ASN A 25 4.81 -10.99 -8.08
CA ASN A 25 6.22 -10.79 -8.40
C ASN A 25 6.43 -10.15 -9.79
N LYS A 26 5.36 -9.92 -10.57
CA LYS A 26 5.45 -9.23 -11.85
C LYS A 26 5.21 -7.73 -11.66
N LEU A 27 5.95 -6.92 -12.42
CA LEU A 27 5.85 -5.45 -12.37
C LEU A 27 4.60 -4.91 -13.08
N SER A 28 3.97 -5.70 -13.96
CA SER A 28 2.73 -5.34 -14.63
C SER A 28 1.80 -6.55 -14.80
N PHE A 29 0.51 -6.25 -15.02
CA PHE A 29 -0.52 -7.24 -15.31
C PHE A 29 -1.64 -6.62 -16.16
N HIS A 30 -2.45 -7.48 -16.77
CA HIS A 30 -3.56 -7.06 -17.62
C HIS A 30 -4.89 -7.17 -16.86
N ILE A 31 -5.75 -6.15 -17.02
CA ILE A 31 -7.14 -6.18 -16.60
C ILE A 31 -8.02 -6.20 -17.83
N ASN A 32 -8.95 -7.15 -17.87
CA ASN A 32 -10.07 -7.15 -18.82
C ASN A 32 -11.18 -6.26 -18.23
N THR A 33 -11.49 -5.16 -18.88
CA THR A 33 -12.46 -4.15 -18.43
C THR A 33 -13.47 -3.83 -19.53
N LEU A 34 -14.49 -3.04 -19.19
CA LEU A 34 -15.47 -2.51 -20.14
C LEU A 34 -15.30 -1.00 -20.20
N ILE A 35 -14.90 -0.47 -21.35
CA ILE A 35 -14.84 0.97 -21.65
C ILE A 35 -15.94 1.25 -22.66
N ASP A 36 -16.88 2.14 -22.34
CA ASP A 36 -18.02 2.48 -23.20
C ASP A 36 -18.79 1.23 -23.69
N LYS A 37 -18.99 0.25 -22.78
CA LYS A 37 -19.62 -1.06 -23.04
C LYS A 37 -18.87 -1.97 -24.01
N THR A 38 -17.62 -1.64 -24.34
CA THR A 38 -16.74 -2.45 -25.20
C THR A 38 -15.68 -3.13 -24.35
N GLU A 39 -15.45 -4.41 -24.58
CA GLU A 39 -14.36 -5.14 -23.93
C GLU A 39 -13.01 -4.52 -24.30
N SER A 40 -12.16 -4.30 -23.30
CA SER A 40 -10.85 -3.69 -23.45
C SER A 40 -9.87 -4.35 -22.50
N ILE A 41 -8.62 -4.51 -22.95
CA ILE A 41 -7.53 -5.03 -22.13
C ILE A 41 -6.60 -3.86 -21.84
N ILE A 42 -6.40 -3.56 -20.56
CA ILE A 42 -5.48 -2.51 -20.12
C ILE A 42 -4.32 -3.15 -19.38
N GLU A 43 -3.11 -2.81 -19.76
CA GLU A 43 -1.92 -3.11 -18.97
C GLU A 43 -1.76 -2.10 -17.84
N LEU A 44 -1.56 -2.57 -16.62
CA LEU A 44 -1.27 -1.76 -15.45
C LEU A 44 0.07 -2.14 -14.85
N LYS A 45 0.88 -1.13 -14.54
CA LYS A 45 2.10 -1.29 -13.75
C LYS A 45 1.76 -1.23 -12.27
N VAL A 46 2.31 -2.16 -11.49
CA VAL A 46 2.07 -2.24 -10.04
C VAL A 46 2.58 -1.00 -9.32
N GLU A 47 3.66 -0.37 -9.82
CA GLU A 47 4.24 0.85 -9.26
C GLU A 47 3.30 2.07 -9.31
N ASP A 48 2.37 2.11 -10.25
CA ASP A 48 1.39 3.19 -10.39
C ASP A 48 0.16 3.00 -9.50
N LEU A 49 0.07 1.85 -8.84
CA LEU A 49 -1.07 1.45 -8.03
C LEU A 49 -0.85 1.74 -6.55
N LYS A 50 -1.95 2.09 -5.90
CA LYS A 50 -2.06 2.10 -4.46
C LYS A 50 -2.33 0.69 -3.92
N ALA A 51 -3.35 0.05 -4.47
CA ALA A 51 -3.77 -1.28 -4.07
C ALA A 51 -4.65 -1.91 -5.15
N ILE A 52 -4.74 -3.24 -5.12
CA ILE A 52 -5.66 -4.03 -5.94
C ILE A 52 -6.63 -4.74 -4.99
N PHE A 53 -7.90 -4.38 -5.08
CA PHE A 53 -8.96 -4.96 -4.28
C PHE A 53 -9.58 -6.13 -5.06
N PHE A 54 -9.50 -7.33 -4.52
CA PHE A 54 -10.17 -8.50 -5.05
C PHE A 54 -11.56 -8.55 -4.45
N VAL A 55 -12.59 -8.45 -5.29
CA VAL A 55 -13.98 -8.21 -4.86
C VAL A 55 -14.90 -9.35 -5.25
N LYS A 56 -16.03 -9.48 -4.55
CA LYS A 56 -17.09 -10.44 -4.91
C LYS A 56 -17.89 -9.95 -6.12
N ARG A 57 -18.10 -8.63 -6.23
CA ARG A 57 -18.87 -7.95 -7.29
C ARG A 57 -18.21 -6.63 -7.72
N LEU A 58 -18.31 -6.25 -8.99
CA LEU A 58 -17.75 -4.98 -9.51
C LEU A 58 -18.69 -3.77 -9.33
N GLU A 59 -19.99 -4.04 -9.25
CA GLU A 59 -21.02 -3.05 -8.95
C GLU A 59 -20.87 -2.62 -7.49
N GLY A 60 -20.86 -1.30 -7.28
CA GLY A 60 -20.77 -0.75 -5.93
C GLY A 60 -22.18 -0.57 -5.40
N ASP A 61 -22.56 -1.33 -4.36
CA ASP A 61 -23.75 -1.03 -3.58
C ASP A 61 -23.52 0.32 -2.89
N LYS A 62 -24.11 1.39 -3.45
CA LYS A 62 -24.23 2.68 -2.75
C LYS A 62 -25.23 2.60 -1.58
N THR A 63 -25.93 1.49 -1.46
CA THR A 63 -26.83 1.17 -0.36
C THR A 63 -26.10 0.23 0.59
N SER A 64 -25.40 0.81 1.56
CA SER A 64 -25.34 0.15 2.87
C SER A 64 -26.79 -0.14 3.29
N HIS A 65 -27.03 -1.28 3.93
CA HIS A 65 -28.33 -1.90 4.26
C HIS A 65 -28.96 -2.70 3.11
N ASP A 66 -28.57 -3.97 3.00
CA ASP A 66 -29.50 -5.12 2.94
C ASP A 66 -28.75 -6.39 2.54
N VAL A 67 -28.50 -7.28 3.51
CA VAL A 67 -28.47 -8.73 3.21
C VAL A 67 -28.93 -9.49 4.46
N PRO A 68 -30.04 -10.25 4.40
CA PRO A 68 -30.16 -11.46 5.16
C PRO A 68 -29.91 -12.62 4.21
N GLU A 69 -28.64 -12.95 3.97
CA GLU A 69 -28.31 -14.29 3.53
C GLU A 69 -26.97 -14.70 4.11
N LYS A 70 -27.07 -15.79 4.88
CA LYS A 70 -26.01 -16.49 5.59
C LYS A 70 -25.00 -17.03 4.57
N ILE A 71 -24.14 -16.16 4.05
CA ILE A 71 -22.91 -16.58 3.40
C ILE A 71 -22.03 -17.09 4.53
N THR A 72 -21.96 -18.41 4.64
CA THR A 72 -21.05 -19.09 5.53
C THR A 72 -19.64 -18.83 5.01
N LEU A 73 -19.05 -17.68 5.38
CA LEU A 73 -17.65 -17.42 5.15
C LEU A 73 -16.86 -18.46 5.97
N PRO A 74 -15.92 -19.19 5.37
CA PRO A 74 -15.08 -20.08 6.14
C PRO A 74 -14.35 -19.25 7.19
N LYS A 75 -14.30 -19.73 8.44
CA LYS A 75 -13.57 -19.16 9.58
C LYS A 75 -12.05 -19.11 9.33
N ILE A 76 -11.60 -18.39 8.29
CA ILE A 76 -10.19 -18.20 7.96
C ILE A 76 -9.63 -16.98 8.74
N HIS A 77 -10.49 -16.20 9.41
CA HIS A 77 -10.17 -14.97 10.14
C HIS A 77 -9.24 -15.13 11.37
N ALA A 78 -8.61 -16.30 11.60
CA ALA A 78 -7.81 -16.55 12.80
C ALA A 78 -6.35 -16.99 12.55
N MET A 79 -5.85 -17.01 11.30
CA MET A 79 -4.52 -17.56 10.98
C MET A 79 -3.53 -16.54 10.37
N GLY A 80 -3.70 -15.24 10.64
CA GLY A 80 -2.80 -14.19 10.14
C GLY A 80 -2.46 -13.15 11.21
N LYS A 81 -1.35 -12.43 11.01
CA LYS A 81 -0.95 -11.30 11.86
C LYS A 81 -1.88 -10.12 11.62
N HIS A 82 -2.38 -9.54 12.70
CA HIS A 82 -3.16 -8.30 12.62
C HIS A 82 -2.23 -7.15 12.23
N ILE A 83 -2.64 -6.38 11.24
CA ILE A 83 -1.89 -5.22 10.74
C ILE A 83 -2.81 -4.04 10.47
N SER A 84 -2.27 -2.84 10.67
CA SER A 84 -2.84 -1.59 10.20
C SER A 84 -1.92 -0.98 9.15
N VAL A 85 -2.45 -0.70 7.97
CA VAL A 85 -1.70 -0.14 6.83
C VAL A 85 -2.13 1.30 6.62
N ASN A 86 -1.21 2.23 6.83
CA ASN A 86 -1.42 3.65 6.61
C ASN A 86 -0.80 4.03 5.26
N PHE A 87 -1.64 4.48 4.35
CA PHE A 87 -1.22 4.93 3.03
C PHE A 87 -0.74 6.39 3.06
N ILE A 88 0.05 6.77 2.06
CA ILE A 88 0.60 8.13 1.92
C ILE A 88 -0.51 9.19 1.77
N ASP A 89 -1.66 8.81 1.20
CA ASP A 89 -2.83 9.66 1.07
C ASP A 89 -3.68 9.77 2.37
N GLY A 90 -3.22 9.16 3.46
CA GLY A 90 -3.87 9.22 4.77
C GLY A 90 -4.97 8.17 4.99
N GLU A 91 -5.31 7.35 3.99
CA GLU A 91 -6.25 6.24 4.21
C GLU A 91 -5.60 5.16 5.07
N ILE A 92 -6.41 4.52 5.93
CA ILE A 92 -5.97 3.45 6.82
C ILE A 92 -6.82 2.21 6.55
N ILE A 93 -6.18 1.05 6.39
CA ILE A 93 -6.85 -0.24 6.23
C ILE A 93 -6.32 -1.21 7.28
N GLU A 94 -7.23 -1.77 8.07
CA GLU A 94 -6.94 -2.79 9.07
C GLU A 94 -7.38 -4.18 8.59
N GLY A 95 -6.59 -5.18 8.97
CA GLY A 95 -6.87 -6.55 8.59
C GLY A 95 -5.76 -7.51 8.99
N TYR A 96 -5.72 -8.63 8.30
CA TYR A 96 -4.82 -9.73 8.61
C TYR A 96 -3.94 -10.07 7.41
N THR A 97 -2.66 -10.33 7.65
CA THR A 97 -1.75 -10.86 6.63
C THR A 97 -1.10 -12.15 7.10
N HIS A 98 -0.89 -13.11 6.20
CA HIS A 98 -0.19 -14.35 6.53
C HIS A 98 1.34 -14.15 6.59
N SER A 99 1.89 -13.37 5.65
CA SER A 99 3.32 -13.06 5.60
C SER A 99 3.56 -11.66 5.05
N LEU A 100 4.37 -10.90 5.78
CA LEU A 100 4.81 -9.57 5.40
C LEU A 100 6.22 -9.65 4.81
N HIS A 101 6.32 -9.46 3.50
CA HIS A 101 7.57 -9.47 2.74
C HIS A 101 7.80 -8.07 2.17
N LEU A 102 8.71 -7.31 2.81
CA LEU A 102 8.99 -5.90 2.45
C LEU A 102 9.96 -5.76 1.26
N ASP A 103 10.53 -6.86 0.79
CA ASP A 103 11.45 -6.97 -0.35
C ASP A 103 10.73 -7.05 -1.71
N ARG A 104 9.38 -7.06 -1.71
CA ARG A 104 8.54 -7.20 -2.92
C ARG A 104 7.81 -5.91 -3.23
N ALA A 105 7.13 -5.85 -4.39
CA ALA A 105 6.31 -4.69 -4.75
C ALA A 105 5.12 -4.47 -3.80
N GLY A 106 4.69 -5.52 -3.11
CA GLY A 106 3.48 -5.53 -2.29
C GLY A 106 3.25 -6.85 -1.58
N PHE A 107 2.19 -6.90 -0.78
CA PHE A 107 1.77 -8.09 -0.05
C PHE A 107 0.25 -8.20 -0.01
N PHE A 108 -0.26 -9.39 0.32
CA PHE A 108 -1.69 -9.61 0.49
C PHE A 108 -2.13 -9.40 1.92
N MET A 109 -3.30 -8.79 2.09
CA MET A 109 -4.03 -8.76 3.35
C MET A 109 -5.52 -9.05 3.12
N THR A 110 -6.18 -9.51 4.17
CA THR A 110 -7.64 -9.67 4.22
C THR A 110 -8.18 -8.59 5.15
N PRO A 111 -9.11 -7.73 4.69
CA PRO A 111 -9.67 -6.69 5.55
C PRO A 111 -10.46 -7.30 6.71
N ASN A 112 -10.52 -6.60 7.84
CA ASN A 112 -11.22 -7.08 9.03
C ASN A 112 -12.75 -7.14 8.87
N ASP A 113 -13.30 -6.35 7.93
CA ASP A 113 -14.73 -6.28 7.68
C ASP A 113 -15.25 -7.50 6.89
N ALA A 114 -15.89 -8.43 7.61
CA ALA A 114 -16.51 -9.63 7.04
C ALA A 114 -17.73 -9.33 6.14
N THR A 115 -18.38 -8.18 6.32
CA THR A 115 -19.51 -7.75 5.47
C THR A 115 -19.04 -7.10 4.17
N SER A 116 -17.75 -6.80 4.07
CA SER A 116 -17.16 -6.14 2.91
C SER A 116 -17.33 -6.95 1.62
N ASN A 117 -17.47 -6.22 0.52
CA ASN A 117 -17.34 -6.76 -0.83
C ASN A 117 -15.89 -7.22 -1.12
N ASN A 118 -14.93 -6.76 -0.32
CA ASN A 118 -13.51 -7.13 -0.46
C ASN A 118 -13.25 -8.53 0.09
N ILE A 119 -12.68 -9.39 -0.75
CA ILE A 119 -12.22 -10.75 -0.38
C ILE A 119 -10.78 -10.68 0.15
N ARG A 120 -9.92 -9.95 -0.55
CA ARG A 120 -8.52 -9.69 -0.18
C ARG A 120 -8.01 -8.46 -0.92
N ILE A 121 -6.91 -7.89 -0.43
CA ILE A 121 -6.30 -6.68 -0.97
C ILE A 121 -4.82 -6.98 -1.20
N PHE A 122 -4.33 -6.69 -2.40
CA PHE A 122 -2.89 -6.59 -2.63
C PHE A 122 -2.48 -5.14 -2.41
N VAL A 123 -1.72 -4.91 -1.34
CA VAL A 123 -1.22 -3.59 -0.94
C VAL A 123 0.12 -3.34 -1.63
N VAL A 124 0.27 -2.20 -2.32
CA VAL A 124 1.52 -1.81 -2.95
C VAL A 124 2.37 -1.02 -1.96
N LEU A 125 3.57 -1.52 -1.62
CA LEU A 125 4.42 -0.93 -0.58
C LEU A 125 4.85 0.50 -0.91
N SER A 126 5.07 0.83 -2.18
CA SER A 126 5.44 2.19 -2.60
C SER A 126 4.34 3.24 -2.36
N SER A 127 3.14 2.82 -1.95
CA SER A 127 2.02 3.69 -1.58
C SER A 127 1.76 3.73 -0.08
N VAL A 128 2.56 3.00 0.71
CA VAL A 128 2.39 2.86 2.17
C VAL A 128 3.36 3.81 2.88
N ALA A 129 2.84 4.58 3.83
CA ALA A 129 3.64 5.42 4.71
C ALA A 129 4.12 4.64 5.93
N LYS A 130 3.21 3.86 6.55
CA LYS A 130 3.49 3.12 7.78
C LYS A 130 2.67 1.83 7.83
N ILE A 131 3.26 0.78 8.41
CA ILE A 131 2.57 -0.47 8.78
C ILE A 131 2.73 -0.65 10.29
N ILE A 132 1.64 -0.92 10.99
CA ILE A 132 1.65 -1.29 12.41
C ILE A 132 1.31 -2.78 12.49
N ALA A 133 2.19 -3.58 13.09
CA ALA A 133 2.01 -5.03 13.26
C ALA A 133 2.49 -5.43 14.66
N ASP A 134 1.64 -6.09 15.44
CA ASP A 134 1.95 -6.55 16.81
C ASP A 134 2.59 -5.43 17.68
N ASP A 135 1.99 -4.24 17.67
CA ASP A 135 2.46 -3.02 18.35
C ASP A 135 3.83 -2.47 17.89
N LYS A 136 4.38 -3.01 16.79
CA LYS A 136 5.59 -2.49 16.14
C LYS A 136 5.23 -1.64 14.94
N GLU A 137 5.82 -0.45 14.88
CA GLU A 137 5.72 0.43 13.73
C GLU A 137 6.85 0.16 12.72
N ILE A 138 6.47 -0.02 11.45
CA ILE A 138 7.37 -0.14 10.31
C ILE A 138 7.09 1.06 9.41
N ILE A 139 8.01 2.02 9.39
CA ILE A 139 7.91 3.21 8.55
C ILE A 139 8.48 2.88 7.18
N LEU A 140 7.72 3.19 6.12
CA LEU A 140 8.06 2.85 4.74
C LEU A 140 8.15 4.07 3.81
N SER A 141 7.60 5.23 4.22
CA SER A 141 7.65 6.44 3.41
C SER A 141 9.09 6.78 3.04
N ALA A 142 9.33 6.84 1.74
CA ALA A 142 10.57 7.28 1.14
C ALA A 142 10.96 8.64 1.72
N GLU A 143 12.24 8.74 2.10
CA GLU A 143 12.90 9.87 2.75
C GLU A 143 12.67 9.94 4.27
N THR A 144 13.38 9.09 5.00
CA THR A 144 14.15 9.64 6.11
C THR A 144 15.09 10.66 5.48
N GLU A 145 14.71 11.94 5.46
CA GLU A 145 15.69 13.00 5.27
C GLU A 145 16.73 12.81 6.36
N ILE A 146 17.88 12.20 6.02
CA ILE A 146 19.05 12.24 6.89
C ILE A 146 19.48 13.70 6.88
N LYS A 147 18.89 14.45 7.81
CA LYS A 147 19.18 15.85 8.07
C LYS A 147 20.59 15.90 8.66
N ARG A 148 21.60 16.12 7.82
CA ARG A 148 22.96 16.33 8.31
C ARG A 148 23.04 17.74 8.92
N THR A 149 23.45 17.80 10.18
CA THR A 149 23.70 19.06 10.88
C THR A 149 25.20 19.35 10.84
N CYS A 150 25.57 20.55 10.43
CA CYS A 150 26.98 20.97 10.47
C CYS A 150 27.44 21.18 11.92
N LYS A 151 28.54 20.55 12.34
CA LYS A 151 29.11 20.72 13.69
C LYS A 151 29.43 22.16 14.06
N THR A 152 29.89 22.94 13.08
CA THR A 152 30.41 24.29 13.31
C THR A 152 29.31 25.33 13.40
N CYS A 153 28.35 25.32 12.46
CA CYS A 153 27.31 26.33 12.38
C CYS A 153 25.95 25.89 12.92
N LYS A 154 25.80 24.62 13.34
CA LYS A 154 24.57 23.99 13.85
C LYS A 154 23.36 24.09 12.92
N LYS A 155 23.56 24.45 11.65
CA LYS A 155 22.49 24.47 10.64
C LYS A 155 22.28 23.09 10.06
N THR A 156 21.03 22.76 9.83
CA THR A 156 20.58 21.55 9.15
C THR A 156 20.49 21.84 7.65
N MET A 157 21.06 20.98 6.80
CA MET A 157 20.95 21.12 5.35
C MET A 157 19.64 20.49 4.85
N ASP A 158 18.77 21.29 4.25
CA ASP A 158 17.67 20.81 3.42
C ASP A 158 18.18 20.51 1.99
N LYS A 159 17.39 19.79 1.18
CA LYS A 159 17.79 19.18 -0.11
C LYS A 159 18.41 20.13 -1.14
N ASP A 160 18.22 21.45 -1.01
CA ASP A 160 18.63 22.44 -1.99
C ASP A 160 20.07 22.98 -1.80
N TRP A 161 20.77 22.60 -0.72
CA TRP A 161 22.12 23.11 -0.47
C TRP A 161 23.20 22.13 -0.97
N LYS A 162 23.89 22.47 -2.07
CA LYS A 162 24.95 21.63 -2.65
C LYS A 162 26.27 21.59 -1.86
N TYR A 163 26.53 22.51 -0.93
CA TYR A 163 27.79 22.57 -0.16
C TYR A 163 27.67 23.48 1.09
N CYS A 164 28.24 23.07 2.23
CA CYS A 164 28.36 23.92 3.42
C CYS A 164 29.48 24.96 3.21
N PRO A 165 29.21 26.29 3.24
CA PRO A 165 30.20 27.31 2.88
C PRO A 165 31.43 27.40 3.80
N PHE A 166 31.46 26.67 4.92
CA PHE A 166 32.49 26.82 5.95
C PHE A 166 33.45 25.64 6.11
N ASP A 167 33.08 24.40 5.74
CA ASP A 167 33.99 23.23 5.62
C ASP A 167 33.20 21.98 5.21
N SER A 168 33.57 21.27 4.13
CA SER A 168 32.93 19.99 3.75
C SER A 168 33.37 18.78 4.57
N THR A 169 34.42 18.89 5.38
CA THR A 169 35.05 17.74 6.03
C THR A 169 34.45 17.39 7.41
N LYS A 170 33.44 18.13 7.89
CA LYS A 170 32.85 17.97 9.24
C LYS A 170 31.33 17.82 9.22
N MET A 171 30.84 16.81 8.51
CA MET A 171 29.43 16.40 8.56
C MET A 171 29.26 15.17 9.47
N GLU A 172 28.26 15.19 10.33
CA GLU A 172 27.79 14.02 11.10
C GLU A 172 26.32 13.76 10.79
N ASN A 173 25.90 12.51 10.91
CA ASN A 173 24.48 12.15 10.80
C ASN A 173 23.77 12.59 12.08
N SER A 174 22.54 13.12 11.97
CA SER A 174 21.77 13.61 13.12
C SER A 174 21.44 12.54 14.18
N GLU A 175 21.62 11.26 13.84
CA GLU A 175 21.38 10.13 14.75
C GLU A 175 22.43 10.03 15.87
N ASP A 176 23.62 10.61 15.68
CA ASP A 176 24.71 10.54 16.66
C ASP A 176 24.59 11.56 17.82
N ILE A 177 23.56 12.42 17.80
CA ILE A 177 23.43 13.54 18.76
C ILE A 177 22.75 13.12 20.08
N TRP A 178 22.17 11.93 20.17
CA TRP A 178 21.46 11.44 21.37
C TRP A 178 22.17 10.33 22.16
N ASN A 179 23.43 10.02 21.83
CA ASN A 179 24.24 9.09 22.62
C ASN A 179 25.33 9.83 23.41
N VAL A 180 24.93 10.51 24.49
CA VAL A 180 25.81 10.88 25.63
C VAL A 180 25.04 10.68 26.92
#